data_AF-A0A3L7VX79-F1
#
_entry.id   AF-A0A3L7VX79-F1
#
_cell.length_a   1.000
_cell.length_b   1.000
_cell.length_c   1.000
_cell.angle_alpha   90.00
_cell.angle_beta   90.00
_cell.angle_gamma   90.00
#
_symmetry.space_group_name_H-M   'P 1'
#
loop_
_entity.id
_entity.type
_entity.pdbx_description
1 polymer ?
#
loop_
_entity_poly.entity_id
_entity_poly.type
_entity_poly.pdbx_seq_one_letter_code
_entity_poly.pdbx_strand_id
1 'polypeptide(L)'
;MAKRKVTPARATRHAGSNDALPATFEATIAELRSIVDDLETQDADLEAAVGQYERGVTLQKHAESQLQAARLRVEELLPDGSTALTDDEEEDEDA
;
A
#
# COMPACT_ATOMS: atom_id res chain seq x y z
N MET A 1 -33.75 0.12 -38.40
CA MET A 1 -32.72 0.91 -37.69
C MET A 1 -32.77 0.56 -36.21
N ALA A 2 -31.95 -0.41 -35.78
CA ALA A 2 -31.92 -0.87 -34.39
C ALA A 2 -31.07 0.11 -33.55
N LYS A 3 -31.72 0.81 -32.62
CA LYS A 3 -31.06 1.71 -31.67
C LYS A 3 -30.35 0.85 -30.62
N ARG A 4 -29.01 0.75 -30.74
CA ARG A 4 -28.16 0.15 -29.71
C ARG A 4 -28.25 1.01 -28.46
N LYS A 5 -28.89 0.48 -27.41
CA LYS A 5 -28.85 1.06 -26.07
C LYS A 5 -27.42 0.91 -25.55
N VAL A 6 -26.69 2.01 -25.49
CA VAL A 6 -25.42 2.09 -24.76
C VAL A 6 -25.78 2.01 -23.28
N THR A 7 -25.38 0.91 -22.63
CA THR A 7 -25.36 0.80 -21.18
C THR A 7 -24.40 1.85 -20.63
N PRO A 8 -24.77 2.62 -19.59
CA PRO A 8 -23.80 3.49 -18.95
C PRO A 8 -22.73 2.60 -18.31
N ALA A 9 -21.46 2.86 -18.67
CA ALA A 9 -20.33 2.39 -17.89
C ALA A 9 -20.60 2.76 -16.43
N ARG A 10 -20.45 1.79 -15.54
CA ARG A 10 -20.64 1.93 -14.10
C ARG A 10 -19.77 3.11 -13.65
N ALA A 11 -20.39 4.28 -13.48
CA ALA A 11 -19.75 5.41 -12.82
C ALA A 11 -19.42 4.95 -11.40
N THR A 12 -18.19 4.49 -11.22
CA THR A 12 -17.61 4.21 -9.91
C THR A 12 -17.55 5.56 -9.21
N ARG A 13 -18.55 5.77 -8.36
CA ARG A 13 -18.61 6.88 -7.42
C ARG A 13 -17.26 6.96 -6.73
N HIS A 14 -16.47 8.00 -7.03
CA HIS A 14 -15.35 8.43 -6.22
C HIS A 14 -15.92 9.08 -4.94
N ALA A 15 -16.65 8.28 -4.17
CA ALA A 15 -17.26 8.68 -2.91
C ALA A 15 -16.25 8.37 -1.81
N GLY A 16 -15.47 9.39 -1.47
CA GLY A 16 -14.61 9.42 -0.28
C GLY A 16 -13.25 8.76 -0.51
N SER A 17 -12.30 9.53 -1.06
CA SER A 17 -10.88 9.33 -0.73
C SER A 17 -10.77 9.37 0.79
N ASN A 18 -10.62 8.21 1.41
CA ASN A 18 -10.46 8.12 2.84
C ASN A 18 -9.02 8.57 3.14
N ASP A 19 -8.72 9.87 3.07
CA ASP A 19 -7.37 10.43 3.24
C ASP A 19 -6.72 10.05 4.57
N ALA A 20 -7.51 9.60 5.54
CA ALA A 20 -7.01 9.01 6.76
C ALA A 20 -6.20 7.72 6.49
N LEU A 21 -5.01 7.67 7.08
CA LEU A 21 -4.18 6.46 7.11
C LEU A 21 -4.84 5.38 7.98
N PRO A 22 -4.78 4.09 7.58
CA PRO A 22 -5.30 3.00 8.38
C PRO A 22 -4.59 2.89 9.74
N ALA A 23 -5.33 2.55 10.79
CA ALA A 23 -4.80 2.50 12.15
C ALA A 23 -3.93 1.26 12.44
N THR A 24 -4.02 0.21 11.62
CA THR A 24 -3.26 -1.04 11.79
C THR A 24 -2.49 -1.41 10.54
N PHE A 25 -1.44 -2.22 10.72
CA PHE A 25 -0.60 -2.69 9.64
C PHE A 25 -1.40 -3.58 8.68
N GLU A 26 -2.21 -4.49 9.21
CA GLU A 26 -3.06 -5.39 8.41
C GLU A 26 -4.05 -4.62 7.54
N ALA A 27 -4.65 -3.55 8.08
CA ALA A 27 -5.55 -2.69 7.32
C ALA A 27 -4.80 -1.91 6.23
N THR A 28 -3.59 -1.44 6.52
CA THR A 28 -2.71 -0.77 5.56
C THR A 28 -2.39 -1.67 4.38
N ILE A 29 -1.98 -2.91 4.65
CA ILE A 29 -1.65 -3.90 3.63
C ILE A 29 -2.89 -4.35 2.85
N ALA A 30 -4.04 -4.52 3.51
CA ALA A 30 -5.29 -4.86 2.83
C ALA A 30 -5.71 -3.80 1.81
N GLU A 31 -5.59 -2.52 2.18
CA GLU A 31 -5.89 -1.41 1.27
C GLU A 31 -4.88 -1.34 0.11
N LEU A 32 -3.58 -1.50 0.39
CA LEU A 32 -2.54 -1.51 -0.63
C LEU A 32 -2.76 -2.62 -1.67
N ARG A 33 -3.15 -3.83 -1.22
CA ARG A 33 -3.50 -4.94 -2.13
C ARG A 33 -4.69 -4.61 -3.02
N SER A 34 -5.74 -4.02 -2.45
CA SER A 34 -6.91 -3.59 -3.24
C SER A 34 -6.52 -2.58 -4.33
N ILE A 35 -5.60 -1.66 -4.04
CA ILE A 35 -5.12 -0.69 -5.02
C ILE A 35 -4.33 -1.37 -6.13
N VAL A 36 -3.48 -2.34 -5.80
CA VAL A 36 -2.74 -3.12 -6.81
C VAL A 36 -3.72 -3.89 -7.69
N ASP A 37 -4.69 -4.60 -7.10
CA ASP A 37 -5.72 -5.33 -7.83
C ASP A 37 -6.48 -4.40 -8.79
N ASP A 38 -6.86 -3.21 -8.33
CA ASP A 38 -7.56 -2.23 -9.16
C ASP A 38 -6.68 -1.71 -10.32
N LEU A 39 -5.40 -1.42 -10.07
CA LEU A 39 -4.45 -0.97 -11.09
C LEU A 39 -4.19 -2.03 -12.17
N GLU A 40 -4.25 -3.31 -11.80
CA GLU A 40 -4.06 -4.43 -12.74
C GLU A 40 -5.26 -4.63 -13.67
N THR A 41 -6.45 -4.19 -13.29
CA THR A 41 -7.67 -4.44 -14.08
C THR A 41 -7.79 -3.66 -15.40
N GLN A 42 -6.85 -2.75 -15.71
CA GLN A 42 -6.79 -1.92 -16.94
C GLN A 42 -8.06 -1.11 -17.28
N ASP A 43 -9.06 -1.07 -16.39
CA ASP A 43 -10.34 -0.39 -16.59
C ASP A 43 -10.37 1.02 -15.96
N ALA A 44 -9.29 1.44 -15.31
CA ALA A 44 -9.13 2.78 -14.75
C ALA A 44 -8.70 3.79 -15.82
N ASP A 45 -9.32 4.97 -15.80
CA ASP A 45 -8.79 6.11 -16.56
C ASP A 45 -7.47 6.62 -15.96
N LEU A 46 -6.73 7.43 -16.72
CA LEU A 46 -5.39 7.89 -16.33
C LEU A 46 -5.40 8.65 -14.99
N GLU A 47 -6.41 9.50 -14.75
CA GLU A 47 -6.48 10.30 -13.52
C GLU A 47 -6.74 9.41 -12.30
N ALA A 48 -7.64 8.44 -12.43
CA ALA A 48 -7.88 7.44 -11.41
C ALA A 48 -6.64 6.57 -11.13
N ALA A 49 -5.93 6.14 -12.17
CA ALA A 49 -4.71 5.35 -12.03
C ALA A 49 -3.59 6.13 -11.31
N VAL A 50 -3.44 7.42 -11.61
CA VAL A 50 -2.48 8.30 -10.91
C VAL A 50 -2.87 8.44 -9.44
N GLY A 51 -4.14 8.69 -9.13
CA GLY A 51 -4.60 8.82 -7.74
C GLY A 51 -4.43 7.52 -6.93
N GLN A 52 -4.70 6.37 -7.54
CA GLN A 52 -4.43 5.06 -6.95
C GLN A 52 -2.95 4.84 -6.66
N TYR A 53 -2.07 5.22 -7.59
CA TYR A 53 -0.62 5.14 -7.39
C TYR A 53 -0.15 6.04 -6.24
N GLU A 54 -0.58 7.30 -6.20
CA GLU A 54 -0.25 8.24 -5.11
C GLU A 54 -0.70 7.73 -3.74
N ARG A 55 -1.91 7.16 -3.67
CA ARG A 55 -2.42 6.50 -2.47
C ARG A 55 -1.57 5.29 -2.09
N GLY A 56 -1.21 4.45 -3.05
CA GLY A 56 -0.34 3.29 -2.86
C GLY A 56 1.02 3.67 -2.26
N VAL A 57 1.67 4.71 -2.79
CA VAL A 57 2.94 5.24 -2.25
C VAL A 57 2.77 5.74 -0.80
N THR A 58 1.64 6.38 -0.51
CA THR A 58 1.34 6.87 0.85
C THR A 58 1.16 5.72 1.83
N LEU A 59 0.43 4.66 1.44
CA LEU A 59 0.23 3.46 2.25
C LEU A 59 1.53 2.66 2.43
N GLN A 60 2.38 2.58 1.41
CA GLN A 60 3.69 1.93 1.50
C GLN A 60 4.55 2.59 2.58
N LYS A 61 4.69 3.92 2.54
CA LYS A 61 5.44 4.67 3.56
C LYS A 61 4.86 4.49 4.96
N HIS A 62 3.53 4.42 5.07
CA HIS A 62 2.87 4.16 6.34
C HIS A 62 3.11 2.73 6.86
N ALA A 63 3.16 1.74 5.98
CA ALA A 63 3.51 0.37 6.33
C ALA A 63 4.96 0.27 6.85
N GLU A 64 5.90 0.93 6.16
CA GLU A 64 7.31 1.03 6.58
C GLU A 64 7.44 1.66 7.97
N SER A 65 6.73 2.76 8.23
CA SER A 65 6.72 3.43 9.54
C SER A 65 6.16 2.54 10.66
N GLN A 66 5.09 1.78 10.39
CA GLN A 66 4.53 0.85 11.37
C GLN A 66 5.49 -0.29 11.68
N LEU A 67 6.19 -0.83 10.68
CA LEU A 67 7.21 -1.87 10.87
C LEU A 67 8.39 -1.33 11.69
N GLN A 68 8.86 -0.11 11.39
CA GLN A 68 9.92 0.53 12.16
C GLN A 68 9.53 0.72 13.63
N ALA A 69 8.31 1.20 13.89
CA ALA A 69 7.81 1.37 15.26
C ALA A 69 7.69 0.02 16.00
N ALA A 70 7.26 -1.04 15.31
CA ALA A 70 7.21 -2.38 15.87
C ALA A 70 8.62 -2.91 16.19
N ARG A 71 9.58 -2.72 15.29
CA ARG A 71 10.98 -3.11 15.47
C ARG A 71 11.60 -2.43 16.69
N LEU A 72 11.48 -1.10 16.80
CA LEU A 72 11.97 -0.35 17.96
C LEU A 72 11.39 -0.87 19.27
N ARG A 73 10.08 -1.16 19.28
CA ARG A 73 9.41 -1.70 20.46
C ARG A 73 9.91 -3.10 20.84
N VAL A 74 10.24 -3.94 19.86
CA VAL A 74 10.84 -5.25 20.10
C VAL A 74 12.26 -5.10 20.66
N GLU A 75 13.06 -4.20 20.09
CA GLU A 75 14.42 -3.88 20.53
C GLU A 75 14.45 -3.39 21.99
N GLU A 76 13.52 -2.53 22.40
CA GLU A 76 13.40 -2.05 23.79
C GLU A 76 13.08 -3.15 24.81
N LEU A 77 12.47 -4.25 24.38
CA LEU A 77 12.06 -5.36 25.25
C LEU A 77 13.12 -6.47 25.38
N LEU A 78 14.16 -6.44 24.53
CA LEU A 78 15.22 -7.43 24.54
C LEU A 78 16.25 -7.12 25.65
N PRO A 79 16.54 -8.08 26.57
CA PRO A 79 17.62 -7.91 27.52
C PRO A 79 18.97 -7.90 26.78
N ASP A 80 19.81 -6.92 27.10
CA ASP A 80 21.21 -6.79 26.65
C ASP A 80 21.45 -6.48 25.16
N GLY A 81 20.56 -5.74 24.50
CA GLY A 81 20.89 -5.13 23.20
C GLY A 81 21.19 -6.13 22.08
N SER A 82 20.63 -7.35 22.16
CA SER A 82 20.73 -8.33 21.10
C SER A 82 19.96 -7.83 19.88
N THR A 83 20.69 -7.26 18.91
CA THR A 83 20.18 -6.86 17.60
C THR A 83 20.00 -8.11 16.74
N ALA A 84 19.04 -8.98 17.08
CA ALA A 84 18.71 -10.15 16.27
C ALA A 84 17.93 -9.80 14.99
N LEU A 85 17.71 -8.49 14.74
CA LEU A 85 17.06 -7.93 13.56
C LEU A 85 18.06 -7.10 12.74
N THR A 86 19.34 -7.47 12.71
CA THR A 86 20.22 -6.94 11.66
C THR A 86 19.59 -7.35 10.33
N ASP A 87 19.23 -6.36 9.51
CA ASP A 87 19.10 -6.60 8.08
C ASP A 87 20.47 -7.11 7.66
N ASP A 88 20.61 -8.42 7.49
CA ASP A 88 21.77 -9.07 6.89
C ASP A 88 21.84 -8.64 5.42
N GLU A 89 22.14 -7.37 5.20
CA GLU A 89 22.84 -6.91 4.01
C GLU A 89 24.31 -7.23 4.23
N GLU A 90 24.66 -8.53 4.21
CA GLU A 90 26.04 -8.95 3.89
C GLU A 90 26.29 -8.64 2.40
N GLU A 91 26.33 -7.35 2.04
CA GLU A 91 26.95 -6.90 0.80
C GLU A 91 28.44 -6.71 1.09
N ASP A 92 29.21 -7.80 1.05
CA ASP A 92 30.66 -7.78 0.81
C ASP A 92 31.12 -9.22 0.47
N GLU A 93 30.64 -9.79 -0.63
CA GLU A 93 31.42 -10.83 -1.33
C GLU A 93 32.33 -10.13 -2.36
N ASP A 94 33.57 -9.93 -1.92
CA ASP A 94 34.73 -9.40 -2.64
C ASP A 94 34.71 -9.59 -4.18
N ALA A 95 34.88 -8.49 -4.92
CA ALA A 95 35.25 -8.47 -6.35
C ALA A 95 36.76 -8.29 -6.56
#